data_AF-A0A679JYY6-F1
#
_entry.id   AF-A0A679JYY6-F1
#
_cell.length_a   1.000
_cell.length_b   1.000
_cell.length_c   1.000
_cell.angle_alpha   90.00
_cell.angle_beta   90.00
_cell.angle_gamma   90.00
#
_symmetry.space_group_name_H-M   'P 1'
#
loop_
_entity.id
_entity.type
_entity.pdbx_description
1 polymer ?
#
loop_
_entity_poly.entity_id
_entity_poly.type
_entity_poly.pdbx_seq_one_letter_code
_entity_poly.pdbx_strand_id
1 'polypeptide(L)'
;MNFQNSAEVFKDAYDGLRRSRIAVESYLHRALARSDTLSKLPITVRYVPIAMPDMLLPRYPARSKLRKKERLYDCAPQLNYRVFVSGTFEEQLREYLRGLADAVPHLKDLGANDDQVKEFENVLHRAVSEILASEIGQTRH
;
A
#
# COMPACT_ATOMS: atom_id res chain seq x y z
N MET A 1 -5.56 2.68 -13.44
CA MET A 1 -4.50 2.11 -12.60
C MET A 1 -5.16 1.08 -11.73
N ASN A 2 -4.65 -0.14 -11.78
CA ASN A 2 -5.19 -1.24 -10.99
C ASN A 2 -4.33 -1.46 -9.76
N PHE A 3 -4.98 -1.55 -8.61
CA PHE A 3 -4.34 -1.95 -7.37
C PHE A 3 -4.74 -3.38 -7.05
N GLN A 4 -3.75 -4.24 -6.83
CA GLN A 4 -3.96 -5.61 -6.37
C GLN A 4 -3.20 -5.79 -5.07
N ASN A 5 -3.68 -6.63 -4.17
CA ASN A 5 -2.96 -6.91 -2.95
C ASN A 5 -3.00 -8.39 -2.55
N SER A 6 -1.94 -8.79 -1.86
CA SER A 6 -1.78 -10.04 -1.11
C SER A 6 -0.98 -9.72 0.15
N ALA A 7 -0.53 -10.71 0.92
CA ALA A 7 0.39 -10.48 2.03
C ALA A 7 1.16 -11.76 2.39
N GLU A 8 2.39 -11.58 2.88
CA GLU A 8 3.09 -12.59 3.65
C GLU A 8 3.27 -12.09 5.06
N VAL A 9 2.57 -12.70 6.01
CA VAL A 9 2.46 -12.16 7.36
C VAL A 9 2.53 -13.29 8.36
N PHE A 10 3.29 -13.04 9.42
CA PHE A 10 3.31 -13.93 10.57
C PHE A 10 2.03 -13.78 11.38
N LYS A 11 1.54 -14.88 11.98
CA LYS A 11 0.21 -14.95 12.59
C LYS A 11 -0.08 -13.78 13.55
N ASP A 12 0.88 -13.41 14.40
CA ASP A 12 0.69 -12.39 15.43
C ASP A 12 0.55 -10.97 14.85
N ALA A 13 1.06 -10.72 13.64
CA ALA A 13 0.92 -9.44 12.94
C ALA A 13 -0.31 -9.41 12.01
N TYR A 14 -1.03 -10.53 11.87
CA TYR A 14 -2.08 -10.68 10.88
C TYR A 14 -3.20 -9.66 11.07
N ASP A 15 -3.68 -9.48 12.30
CA ASP A 15 -4.85 -8.63 12.57
C ASP A 15 -4.54 -7.14 12.30
N GLY A 16 -3.41 -6.63 12.78
CA GLY A 16 -2.98 -5.25 12.52
C GLY A 16 -2.75 -4.98 11.03
N LEU A 17 -2.11 -5.92 10.32
CA LEU A 17 -1.89 -5.80 8.88
C LEU A 17 -3.20 -5.89 8.10
N ARG A 18 -4.09 -6.83 8.45
CA ARG A 18 -5.39 -7.01 7.80
C ARG A 18 -6.25 -5.76 7.94
N ARG A 19 -6.32 -5.18 9.14
CA ARG A 19 -7.09 -3.94 9.38
C ARG A 19 -6.56 -2.79 8.53
N SER A 20 -5.25 -2.61 8.51
CA SER A 20 -4.59 -1.57 7.69
C SER A 20 -4.84 -1.78 6.20
N ARG A 21 -4.71 -3.04 5.72
CA ARG A 21 -5.00 -3.42 4.34
C ARG A 21 -6.42 -3.04 3.94
N ILE A 22 -7.44 -3.44 4.72
CA ILE A 22 -8.84 -3.19 4.38
C ILE A 22 -9.11 -1.68 4.26
N ALA A 23 -8.58 -0.91 5.22
CA ALA A 23 -8.76 0.54 5.23
C ALA A 23 -8.07 1.22 4.03
N VAL A 24 -6.80 0.87 3.77
CA VAL A 24 -6.01 1.43 2.65
C VAL A 24 -6.58 0.99 1.30
N GLU A 25 -6.95 -0.27 1.13
CA GLU A 25 -7.55 -0.78 -0.11
C GLU A 25 -8.87 -0.05 -0.43
N SER A 26 -9.74 0.09 0.57
CA SER A 26 -11.00 0.82 0.41
C SER A 26 -10.77 2.27 0.03
N TYR A 27 -9.79 2.92 0.65
CA TYR A 27 -9.38 4.28 0.32
C TYR A 27 -8.85 4.40 -1.11
N LEU A 28 -7.87 3.57 -1.48
CA LEU A 28 -7.22 3.59 -2.78
C LEU A 28 -8.21 3.30 -3.91
N HIS A 29 -9.10 2.32 -3.76
CA HIS A 29 -10.12 2.06 -4.77
C HIS A 29 -11.00 3.28 -5.02
N ARG A 30 -11.45 3.98 -3.96
CA ARG A 30 -12.22 5.22 -4.13
C ARG A 30 -11.40 6.35 -4.74
N ALA A 31 -10.18 6.57 -4.26
CA ALA A 31 -9.31 7.65 -4.74
C ALA A 31 -8.94 7.45 -6.21
N LEU A 32 -8.53 6.24 -6.60
CA LEU A 32 -8.16 5.90 -7.98
C LEU A 32 -9.37 5.95 -8.92
N ALA A 33 -10.55 5.51 -8.48
CA ALA A 33 -11.77 5.56 -9.30
C ALA A 33 -12.26 7.00 -9.55
N ARG A 34 -12.04 7.92 -8.60
CA ARG A 34 -12.39 9.35 -8.74
C ARG A 34 -11.40 10.14 -9.59
N SER A 35 -10.18 9.66 -9.75
CA SER A 35 -9.16 10.32 -10.57
C SER A 35 -9.40 10.06 -12.05
N ASP A 36 -9.54 11.11 -12.85
CA ASP A 36 -9.75 11.01 -14.30
C ASP A 36 -8.52 10.49 -15.07
N THR A 37 -7.33 10.66 -14.50
CA THR A 37 -6.02 10.35 -15.09
C THR A 37 -5.52 8.99 -14.60
N LEU A 38 -5.55 8.76 -13.28
CA LEU A 38 -5.05 7.53 -12.67
C LEU A 38 -5.99 6.37 -12.95
N SER A 39 -7.31 6.55 -12.98
CA SER A 39 -8.26 5.47 -13.33
C SER A 39 -7.96 4.85 -14.70
N LYS A 40 -7.61 5.70 -15.69
CA LYS A 40 -7.34 5.30 -17.08
C LYS A 40 -5.91 4.82 -17.32
N LEU A 41 -4.97 5.08 -16.39
CA LEU A 41 -3.58 4.67 -16.53
C LEU A 41 -3.47 3.12 -16.54
N PRO A 42 -3.06 2.49 -17.66
CA PRO A 42 -3.12 1.05 -17.85
C PRO A 42 -1.91 0.33 -17.23
N ILE A 43 -1.70 0.56 -15.94
CA ILE A 43 -0.64 -0.07 -15.14
C ILE A 43 -1.26 -0.81 -13.95
N THR A 44 -0.53 -1.78 -13.43
CA THR A 44 -0.90 -2.50 -12.21
C THR A 44 0.18 -2.37 -11.17
N VAL A 45 -0.20 -2.01 -9.95
CA VAL A 45 0.65 -2.16 -8.76
C VAL A 45 0.09 -3.30 -7.94
N ARG A 46 0.88 -4.37 -7.81
CA ARG A 46 0.56 -5.51 -6.96
C ARG A 46 1.33 -5.39 -5.66
N TYR A 47 0.63 -5.16 -4.57
CA TYR A 47 1.22 -4.96 -3.25
C TYR A 47 1.20 -6.27 -2.43
N VAL A 48 2.38 -6.75 -2.06
CA VAL A 48 2.58 -7.98 -1.27
C VAL A 48 3.48 -7.66 -0.07
N PRO A 49 2.97 -6.92 0.93
CA PRO A 49 3.73 -6.60 2.12
C PRO A 49 4.17 -7.86 2.85
N ILE A 50 5.40 -7.82 3.36
CA ILE A 50 6.02 -8.91 4.11
C ILE A 50 6.22 -8.43 5.55
N ALA A 51 5.42 -8.94 6.48
CA ALA A 51 5.50 -8.62 7.90
C ALA A 51 5.86 -9.87 8.71
N MET A 52 7.16 -10.07 8.91
CA MET A 52 7.73 -11.24 9.57
C MET A 52 8.61 -10.82 10.75
N PRO A 53 8.68 -11.62 11.84
CA PRO A 53 9.64 -11.37 12.92
C PRO A 53 11.08 -11.48 12.40
N ASP A 54 12.01 -10.81 13.07
CA ASP A 54 13.41 -10.66 12.66
C ASP A 54 14.08 -12.00 12.28
N MET A 55 13.78 -13.06 13.05
CA MET A 55 14.32 -14.41 12.82
C MET A 55 13.89 -15.06 11.49
N LEU A 56 12.83 -14.57 10.85
CA LEU A 56 12.31 -15.08 9.58
C LEU A 56 12.63 -14.17 8.39
N LEU A 57 13.14 -12.94 8.61
CA LEU A 57 13.47 -12.01 7.52
C LEU A 57 14.40 -12.60 6.44
N PRO A 58 15.43 -13.41 6.77
CA PRO A 58 16.27 -14.03 5.73
C PRO A 58 15.52 -15.02 4.83
N ARG A 59 14.44 -15.65 5.34
CA ARG A 59 13.60 -16.59 4.57
C ARG A 59 12.51 -15.87 3.76
N TYR A 60 12.17 -14.66 4.17
CA TYR A 60 11.15 -13.82 3.53
C TYR A 60 11.74 -12.45 3.17
N PRO A 61 12.73 -12.40 2.26
CA PRO A 61 13.37 -11.14 1.87
C PRO A 61 12.40 -10.24 1.09
N ALA A 62 12.64 -8.93 1.15
CA ALA A 62 12.01 -7.99 0.23
C ALA A 62 12.34 -8.40 -1.21
N ARG A 63 11.34 -8.40 -2.09
CA ARG A 63 11.48 -8.97 -3.45
C ARG A 63 10.68 -8.23 -4.52
N SER A 64 10.61 -6.91 -4.37
CA SER A 64 9.93 -6.06 -5.35
C SER A 64 10.52 -6.25 -6.76
N LYS A 65 9.67 -6.26 -7.78
CA LYS A 65 10.07 -6.50 -9.17
C LYS A 65 9.27 -5.65 -10.13
N LEU A 66 10.00 -4.92 -10.98
CA LEU A 66 9.44 -4.16 -12.08
C LEU A 66 9.34 -5.03 -13.34
N ARG A 67 8.16 -5.08 -13.95
CA ARG A 67 7.86 -5.81 -15.18
C ARG A 67 7.31 -4.86 -16.24
N LYS A 68 8.20 -4.12 -16.90
CA LYS A 68 7.85 -3.07 -17.88
C LYS A 68 6.92 -3.56 -19.00
N LYS A 69 7.20 -4.74 -19.59
CA LYS A 69 6.39 -5.32 -20.68
C LYS A 69 4.95 -5.63 -20.26
N GLU A 70 4.75 -6.01 -19.01
CA GLU A 70 3.44 -6.33 -18.42
C GLU A 70 2.76 -5.10 -17.81
N ARG A 71 3.44 -3.94 -17.81
CA ARG A 71 3.04 -2.72 -17.08
C ARG A 71 2.67 -3.00 -15.62
N LEU A 72 3.45 -3.88 -14.98
CA LEU A 72 3.23 -4.36 -13.63
C LEU A 72 4.44 -4.04 -12.76
N TYR A 73 4.18 -3.53 -11.56
CA TYR A 73 5.15 -3.52 -10.47
C TYR A 73 4.65 -4.42 -9.33
N ASP A 74 5.38 -5.51 -9.09
CA ASP A 74 5.23 -6.34 -7.90
C ASP A 74 5.95 -5.61 -6.75
N CYS A 75 5.22 -4.90 -5.89
CA CYS A 75 5.72 -4.19 -4.72
C CYS A 75 5.68 -5.13 -3.51
N ALA A 76 6.82 -5.70 -3.12
CA ALA A 76 6.92 -6.67 -2.04
C ALA A 76 7.96 -6.23 -0.98
N PRO A 77 7.68 -5.13 -0.25
CA PRO A 77 8.59 -4.63 0.77
C PRO A 77 8.52 -5.47 2.04
N GLN A 78 9.61 -5.46 2.81
CA GLN A 78 9.57 -5.84 4.21
C GLN A 78 9.02 -4.67 5.02
N LEU A 79 8.04 -4.97 5.88
CA LEU A 79 7.47 -4.02 6.81
C LEU A 79 7.94 -4.30 8.23
N ASN A 80 7.86 -3.30 9.09
CA ASN A 80 8.16 -3.45 10.51
C ASN A 80 7.09 -4.31 11.20
N TYR A 81 7.42 -5.57 11.44
CA TYR A 81 6.55 -6.54 12.12
C TYR A 81 6.00 -6.04 13.46
N ARG A 82 6.82 -5.37 14.28
CA ARG A 82 6.41 -4.93 15.63
C ARG A 82 5.29 -3.90 15.58
N VAL A 83 5.26 -3.06 14.55
CA VAL A 83 4.19 -2.08 14.35
C VAL A 83 2.83 -2.76 14.20
N PHE A 84 2.77 -3.90 13.50
CA PHE A 84 1.52 -4.64 13.29
C PHE A 84 1.10 -5.50 14.47
N VAL A 85 2.01 -5.80 15.40
CA VAL A 85 1.72 -6.55 16.63
C VAL A 85 1.25 -5.63 17.74
N SER A 86 1.97 -4.52 17.98
CA SER A 86 1.75 -3.69 19.17
C SER A 86 1.60 -2.19 18.87
N GLY A 87 1.72 -1.78 17.60
CA GLY A 87 1.51 -0.39 17.21
C GLY A 87 0.03 -0.01 17.22
N THR A 88 -0.22 1.28 17.35
CA THR A 88 -1.54 1.89 17.15
C THR A 88 -2.00 1.74 15.70
N PHE A 89 -3.31 1.87 15.46
CA PHE A 89 -3.85 1.79 14.10
C PHE A 89 -3.23 2.83 13.16
N GLU A 90 -2.97 4.05 13.64
CA GLU A 90 -2.30 5.08 12.83
C GLU A 90 -0.86 4.67 12.45
N GLU A 91 -0.09 4.12 13.39
CA GLU A 91 1.27 3.63 13.09
C GLU A 91 1.24 2.48 12.08
N GLN A 92 0.26 1.58 12.19
CA GLN A 92 0.07 0.48 11.24
C GLN A 92 -0.26 0.99 9.83
N LEU A 93 -1.13 2.00 9.70
CA LEU A 93 -1.43 2.66 8.43
C LEU A 93 -0.19 3.32 7.83
N ARG A 94 0.57 4.06 8.65
CA ARG A 94 1.80 4.75 8.21
C ARG A 94 2.83 3.76 7.71
N GLU A 95 3.06 2.65 8.41
CA GLU A 95 4.02 1.62 7.99
C GLU A 95 3.56 0.90 6.72
N TYR A 96 2.27 0.59 6.61
CA TYR A 96 1.70 -0.01 5.40
C TYR A 96 1.88 0.91 4.18
N LEU A 97 1.57 2.20 4.32
CA LEU A 97 1.70 3.18 3.25
C LEU A 97 3.16 3.49 2.92
N ARG A 98 4.07 3.50 3.91
CA ARG A 98 5.51 3.62 3.69
C ARG A 98 6.00 2.52 2.74
N GLY A 99 5.63 1.27 2.98
CA GLY A 99 6.01 0.17 2.09
C GLY A 99 5.40 0.30 0.70
N LEU A 100 4.14 0.76 0.60
CA LEU A 100 3.51 0.98 -0.71
C LEU A 100 4.17 2.14 -1.49
N ALA A 101 4.70 3.15 -0.80
CA ALA A 101 5.38 4.28 -1.43
C ALA A 101 6.62 3.86 -2.24
N ASP A 102 7.19 2.68 -1.97
CA ASP A 102 8.28 2.09 -2.79
C ASP A 102 7.86 1.89 -4.26
N ALA A 103 6.56 1.86 -4.57
CA ALA A 103 6.07 1.79 -5.95
C ALA A 103 6.20 3.12 -6.73
N VAL A 104 6.22 4.26 -6.05
CA VAL A 104 6.17 5.60 -6.65
C VAL A 104 7.29 5.82 -7.68
N PRO A 105 8.58 5.54 -7.37
CA PRO A 105 9.67 5.79 -8.31
C PRO A 105 9.57 4.97 -9.60
N HIS A 106 8.83 3.86 -9.57
CA HIS A 106 8.71 2.93 -10.69
C HIS A 106 7.53 3.24 -11.62
N LEU A 107 6.65 4.18 -11.26
CA LEU A 107 5.47 4.47 -12.07
C LEU A 107 5.82 5.07 -13.45
N LYS A 108 6.85 5.93 -13.52
CA LYS A 108 7.33 6.47 -14.80
C LYS A 108 7.78 5.37 -15.76
N ASP A 109 8.50 4.40 -15.21
CA ASP A 109 8.98 3.23 -15.93
C ASP A 109 7.85 2.31 -16.44
N LEU A 110 6.64 2.45 -15.88
CA LEU A 110 5.42 1.77 -16.32
C LEU A 110 4.58 2.59 -17.32
N GLY A 111 5.00 3.82 -17.62
CA GLY A 111 4.33 4.73 -18.55
C GLY A 111 3.46 5.80 -17.88
N ALA A 112 3.60 6.03 -16.57
CA ALA A 112 3.03 7.23 -15.95
C ALA A 112 3.83 8.48 -16.35
N ASN A 113 3.13 9.60 -16.56
CA ASN A 113 3.77 10.90 -16.68
C ASN A 113 3.99 11.56 -15.30
N ASP A 114 4.69 12.68 -15.27
CA ASP A 114 5.06 13.37 -14.02
C ASP A 114 3.84 13.83 -13.21
N ASP A 115 2.78 14.27 -13.87
CA ASP A 115 1.53 14.68 -13.21
C ASP A 115 0.84 13.50 -12.54
N GLN A 116 0.77 12.34 -13.23
CA GLN A 116 0.21 11.11 -12.69
C GLN A 116 1.03 10.57 -11.50
N VAL A 117 2.36 10.65 -11.56
CA VAL A 117 3.21 10.28 -10.42
C VAL A 117 2.91 11.16 -9.22
N LYS A 118 2.90 12.48 -9.42
CA LYS A 118 2.61 13.45 -8.36
C LYS A 118 1.21 13.30 -7.79
N GLU A 119 0.24 12.99 -8.64
CA GLU A 119 -1.13 12.72 -8.20
C GLU A 119 -1.21 11.48 -7.32
N PHE A 120 -0.54 10.39 -7.71
CA PHE A 120 -0.48 9.18 -6.90
C PHE A 120 0.25 9.41 -5.56
N GLU A 121 1.34 10.17 -5.55
CA GLU A 121 2.01 10.60 -4.31
C GLU A 121 1.06 11.36 -3.37
N ASN A 122 0.26 12.29 -3.92
CA ASN A 122 -0.72 13.04 -3.14
C ASN A 122 -1.82 12.13 -2.57
N VAL A 123 -2.25 11.12 -3.33
CA VAL A 123 -3.19 10.09 -2.83
C VAL A 123 -2.58 9.36 -1.63
N LEU A 124 -1.32 8.91 -1.72
CA LEU A 124 -0.66 8.25 -0.59
C LEU A 124 -0.48 9.18 0.62
N HIS A 125 -0.10 10.44 0.39
CA HIS A 125 0.15 11.41 1.45
C HIS A 125 -1.11 11.74 2.27
N ARG A 126 -2.29 11.78 1.64
CA ARG A 126 -3.57 12.09 2.30
C ARG A 126 -4.22 10.88 2.96
N ALA A 127 -3.80 9.66 2.59
CA ALA A 127 -4.45 8.42 2.97
C ALA A 127 -4.66 8.28 4.49
N VAL A 128 -3.63 8.50 5.31
CA VAL A 128 -3.74 8.35 6.78
C VAL A 128 -4.82 9.28 7.35
N SER A 129 -4.77 10.57 7.02
CA SER A 129 -5.74 11.54 7.53
C SER A 129 -7.18 11.24 7.08
N GLU A 130 -7.38 10.84 5.83
CA GLU A 130 -8.72 10.57 5.29
C GLU A 130 -9.31 9.25 5.82
N ILE A 131 -8.47 8.24 6.03
CA ILE A 131 -8.88 6.97 6.63
C ILE A 131 -9.31 7.19 8.08
N LEU A 132 -8.48 7.87 8.88
CA LEU A 132 -8.78 8.12 10.30
C LEU A 132 -10.06 8.97 10.47
N ALA A 133 -10.23 10.01 9.64
CA ALA A 133 -11.46 10.82 9.65
C ALA A 133 -12.71 9.99 9.33
N SER A 134 -12.62 9.03 8.40
CA SER A 134 -13.74 8.17 8.01
C SER A 134 -14.15 7.20 9.14
N GLU A 135 -13.18 6.64 9.87
CA GLU A 135 -13.44 5.73 11.00
C GLU A 135 -14.10 6.45 12.20
N ILE A 136 -13.69 7.69 12.48
CA ILE A 136 -14.30 8.51 13.53
C ILE A 136 -15.75 8.89 13.17
N GLY A 137 -16.03 9.10 11.89
CA GLY A 137 -17.40 9.35 11.40
C GLY A 137 -18.34 8.14 11.56
N GLN A 138 -17.82 6.93 11.39
CA GLN A 138 -18.63 5.69 11.50
C GLN A 138 -18.99 5.32 12.94
N THR A 139 -18.22 5.74 13.94
CA THR A 139 -18.48 5.47 15.37
C THR A 139 -19.49 6.42 16.01
N ARG A 140 -19.99 7.41 15.27
CA ARG A 140 -20.95 8.42 15.75
C ARG A 140 -22.39 8.21 15.24
N HIS A 141 -22.67 7.08 14.59
CA HIS A 141 -23.99 6.72 14.06
C HIS A 141 -24.59 5.50 14.74
#